data_AF-A0AAE6ENW5-F1
#
_entry.id   AF-A0AAE6ENW5-F1
#
_cell.length_a   1.000
_cell.length_b   1.000
_cell.length_c   1.000
_cell.angle_alpha   90.00
_cell.angle_beta   90.00
_cell.angle_gamma   90.00
#
_symmetry.space_group_name_H-M   'P 1'
#
loop_
_entity.id
_entity.type
_entity.pdbx_description
1 polymer ?
#
loop_
_entity_poly.entity_id
_entity_poly.type
_entity_poly.pdbx_seq_one_letter_code
_entity_poly.pdbx_strand_id
1 'polypeptide(L)'
;MKSATVLNYEIRPCKFAERRMLLASIARIMGVLKLKYQYIGFGGLSFTDFKLFHKELHIKDMYSIEAKYEPNKLEFNKPYSCINILHGQSSDQLSLVDLSKPSIVWLDYDNTLSMTFFTDIELVLREVPHGSIIIISCNRELKNGNTPYTNEEFKEIYGSLVPYDITENCCADVNSSETIKRMLEGYCHRIIKERNSIGDNLSFVPLYNIKYAEYRGARMLTYGGIVLSSECEKDDLNIDGFDFISTIQPYEINIPNLTYREASYLNQILDIEEREKELIDKRILTATEVEKYKRIYRFLPHFYDVRL
;
A
#
# COMPACT_ATOMS: atom_id res chain seq x y z
N MET A 1 -3.18 -15.25 -13.12
CA MET A 1 -2.80 -15.62 -11.74
C MET A 1 -1.51 -16.44 -11.79
N LYS A 2 -0.36 -15.85 -11.45
CA LYS A 2 0.88 -16.61 -11.15
C LYS A 2 1.37 -16.39 -9.71
N SER A 3 0.83 -15.41 -8.98
CA SER A 3 1.41 -15.01 -7.69
C SER A 3 1.20 -16.04 -6.58
N ALA A 4 -0.04 -16.49 -6.33
CA ALA A 4 -0.31 -17.45 -5.25
C ALA A 4 0.12 -18.90 -5.54
N THR A 5 0.33 -19.26 -6.81
CA THR A 5 0.76 -20.61 -7.23
C THR A 5 2.28 -20.72 -7.43
N VAL A 6 3.02 -19.61 -7.47
CA VAL A 6 4.48 -19.60 -7.73
C VAL A 6 5.29 -19.07 -6.53
N LEU A 7 4.69 -18.30 -5.62
CA LEU A 7 5.32 -17.86 -4.36
C LEU A 7 4.32 -17.89 -3.20
N ASN A 8 4.76 -18.35 -2.03
CA ASN A 8 3.96 -18.19 -0.81
C ASN A 8 3.85 -16.70 -0.46
N TYR A 9 2.62 -16.18 -0.39
CA TYR A 9 2.32 -14.76 -0.21
C TYR A 9 2.75 -14.22 1.16
N GLU A 10 2.89 -15.11 2.16
CA GLU A 10 3.25 -14.79 3.53
C GLU A 10 4.77 -14.62 3.73
N ILE A 11 5.59 -15.16 2.82
CA ILE A 11 7.06 -15.09 2.90
C ILE A 11 7.67 -13.98 2.02
N ARG A 12 6.82 -13.18 1.37
CA ARG A 12 7.22 -12.07 0.48
C ARG A 12 7.78 -10.91 1.32
N PRO A 13 9.10 -10.70 1.37
CA PRO A 13 9.70 -9.86 2.40
C PRO A 13 9.40 -8.37 2.15
N CYS A 14 9.29 -7.92 0.90
CA CYS A 14 8.94 -6.52 0.61
C CYS A 14 7.46 -6.25 0.93
N LYS A 15 6.56 -7.17 0.54
CA LYS A 15 5.13 -7.07 0.91
C LYS A 15 4.94 -7.12 2.43
N PHE A 16 5.71 -7.93 3.15
CA PHE A 16 5.70 -7.94 4.60
C PHE A 16 6.13 -6.58 5.18
N ALA A 17 7.24 -6.01 4.70
CA ALA A 17 7.70 -4.71 5.16
C ALA A 17 6.66 -3.61 4.90
N GLU A 18 6.04 -3.60 3.71
CA GLU A 18 4.94 -2.69 3.39
C GLU A 18 3.80 -2.78 4.40
N ARG A 19 3.31 -4.00 4.69
CA ARG A 19 2.26 -4.22 5.70
C ARG A 19 2.63 -3.67 7.06
N ARG A 20 3.88 -3.87 7.50
CA ARG A 20 4.38 -3.38 8.78
C ARG A 20 4.50 -1.86 8.81
N MET A 21 4.91 -1.25 7.69
CA MET A 21 4.95 0.22 7.54
C MET A 21 3.53 0.80 7.63
N LEU A 22 2.58 0.27 6.85
CA LEU A 22 1.18 0.68 6.89
C LEU A 22 0.57 0.50 8.28
N LEU A 23 0.79 -0.66 8.92
CA LEU A 23 0.31 -0.92 10.27
C LEU A 23 0.83 0.14 11.26
N ALA A 24 2.12 0.46 11.21
CA ALA A 24 2.75 1.37 12.15
C ALA A 24 2.18 2.80 12.05
N SER A 25 1.96 3.30 10.83
CA SER A 25 1.35 4.62 10.62
C SER A 25 -0.14 4.62 10.98
N ILE A 26 -0.91 3.60 10.55
CA ILE A 26 -2.34 3.48 10.86
C ILE A 26 -2.57 3.42 12.37
N ALA A 27 -1.76 2.65 13.11
CA ALA A 27 -1.87 2.56 14.57
C ALA A 27 -1.70 3.92 15.26
N ARG A 28 -0.78 4.78 14.79
CA ARG A 28 -0.61 6.14 15.33
C ARG A 28 -1.81 7.03 15.00
N ILE A 29 -2.27 7.01 13.75
CA ILE A 29 -3.44 7.76 13.31
C ILE A 29 -4.66 7.37 14.17
N MET A 30 -4.92 6.08 14.35
CA MET A 30 -6.02 5.59 15.18
C MET A 30 -5.89 6.04 16.65
N GLY A 31 -4.66 6.06 17.20
CA GLY A 31 -4.40 6.52 18.55
C GLY A 31 -4.67 8.01 18.77
N VAL A 32 -4.41 8.84 17.76
CA VAL A 32 -4.70 10.27 17.75
C VAL A 32 -6.19 10.53 17.57
N LEU A 33 -6.76 10.04 16.47
CA LEU A 33 -8.14 10.35 16.08
C LEU A 33 -9.17 9.64 16.96
N LYS A 34 -8.81 8.51 17.57
CA LYS A 34 -9.66 7.71 18.47
C LYS A 34 -11.02 7.32 17.86
N LEU A 35 -11.05 7.18 16.54
CA LEU A 35 -12.22 6.74 15.78
C LEU A 35 -12.31 5.22 15.79
N LYS A 36 -13.54 4.71 15.66
CA LYS A 36 -13.79 3.28 15.46
C LYS A 36 -13.81 2.98 13.97
N TYR A 37 -12.83 2.19 13.52
CA TYR A 37 -12.67 1.86 12.11
C TYR A 37 -13.34 0.54 11.72
N GLN A 38 -13.75 0.47 10.45
CA GLN A 38 -13.91 -0.77 9.70
C GLN A 38 -12.74 -0.97 8.72
N TYR A 39 -12.48 -2.21 8.33
CA TYR A 39 -11.46 -2.54 7.32
C TYR A 39 -12.10 -3.15 6.07
N ILE A 40 -11.76 -2.62 4.90
CA ILE A 40 -12.19 -3.14 3.61
C ILE A 40 -10.95 -3.44 2.77
N GLY A 41 -10.87 -4.63 2.18
CA GLY A 41 -9.78 -4.98 1.28
C GLY A 41 -9.95 -6.34 0.63
N PHE A 42 -8.85 -6.85 0.08
CA PHE A 42 -8.80 -8.17 -0.57
C PHE A 42 -7.99 -9.13 0.33
N GLY A 43 -8.61 -10.22 0.77
CA GLY A 43 -8.00 -11.20 1.67
C GLY A 43 -7.37 -12.37 0.92
N GLY A 44 -7.93 -12.72 -0.24
CA GLY A 44 -7.65 -13.99 -0.90
C GLY A 44 -7.82 -15.18 0.04
N LEU A 45 -7.13 -16.28 -0.24
CA LEU A 45 -7.19 -17.46 0.62
C LEU A 45 -6.43 -17.31 1.95
N SER A 46 -5.51 -16.36 2.04
CA SER A 46 -4.62 -16.22 3.21
C SER A 46 -5.18 -15.30 4.30
N PHE A 47 -6.02 -14.34 3.90
CA PHE A 47 -6.52 -13.26 4.76
C PHE A 47 -5.40 -12.56 5.54
N THR A 48 -4.18 -12.46 4.98
CA THR A 48 -2.98 -12.01 5.71
C THR A 48 -3.17 -10.62 6.33
N ASP A 49 -3.66 -9.67 5.55
CA ASP A 49 -3.88 -8.29 5.97
C ASP A 49 -5.02 -8.18 6.99
N PHE A 50 -6.07 -8.99 6.82
CA PHE A 50 -7.15 -9.11 7.81
C PHE A 50 -6.64 -9.65 9.14
N LYS A 51 -5.81 -10.70 9.12
CA LYS A 51 -5.20 -11.23 10.34
C LYS A 51 -4.35 -10.20 11.05
N LEU A 52 -3.54 -9.46 10.30
CA LEU A 52 -2.68 -8.41 10.83
C LEU A 52 -3.50 -7.29 11.49
N PHE A 53 -4.45 -6.70 10.77
CA PHE A 53 -5.20 -5.55 11.28
C PHE A 53 -6.21 -5.93 12.36
N HIS A 54 -6.80 -7.14 12.32
CA HIS A 54 -7.62 -7.62 13.43
C HIS A 54 -6.79 -7.75 14.72
N LYS A 55 -5.62 -8.40 14.63
CA LYS A 55 -4.78 -8.69 15.80
C LYS A 55 -4.15 -7.43 16.39
N GLU A 56 -3.62 -6.57 15.55
CA GLU A 56 -2.78 -5.44 15.97
C GLU A 56 -3.57 -4.13 16.14
N LEU A 57 -4.69 -3.95 15.41
CA LEU A 57 -5.53 -2.74 15.48
C LEU A 57 -6.90 -3.00 16.13
N HIS A 58 -7.22 -4.25 16.49
CA HIS A 58 -8.48 -4.65 17.11
C HIS A 58 -9.74 -4.29 16.32
N ILE A 59 -9.64 -4.20 14.98
CA ILE A 59 -10.76 -3.94 14.09
C ILE A 59 -11.66 -5.18 14.03
N LYS A 60 -12.96 -4.99 14.29
CA LYS A 60 -13.97 -6.06 14.34
C LYS A 60 -15.04 -5.97 13.26
N ASP A 61 -15.02 -4.92 12.45
CA ASP A 61 -15.92 -4.77 11.30
C ASP A 61 -15.03 -4.85 10.05
N MET A 62 -15.06 -5.98 9.35
CA MET A 62 -14.11 -6.26 8.27
C MET A 62 -14.83 -6.84 7.05
N TYR A 63 -14.52 -6.35 5.86
CA TYR A 63 -15.12 -6.77 4.61
C TYR A 63 -14.02 -7.23 3.62
N SER A 64 -14.05 -8.50 3.24
CA SER A 64 -13.14 -9.09 2.26
C SER A 64 -13.85 -9.25 0.93
N ILE A 65 -13.43 -8.50 -0.09
CA ILE A 65 -14.04 -8.57 -1.42
C ILE A 65 -13.26 -9.56 -2.30
N GLU A 66 -13.95 -10.58 -2.83
CA GLU A 66 -13.31 -11.70 -3.52
C GLU A 66 -14.04 -12.10 -4.81
N ALA A 67 -13.41 -11.87 -5.97
CA ALA A 67 -14.00 -12.22 -7.27
C ALA A 67 -13.56 -13.60 -7.81
N LYS A 68 -12.38 -14.09 -7.39
CA LYS A 68 -11.64 -15.14 -8.12
C LYS A 68 -11.66 -16.52 -7.45
N TYR A 69 -12.17 -16.64 -6.23
CA TYR A 69 -12.11 -17.89 -5.45
C TYR A 69 -13.50 -18.47 -5.20
N GLU A 70 -13.57 -19.79 -5.08
CA GLU A 70 -14.80 -20.50 -4.71
C GLU A 70 -15.29 -20.08 -3.31
N PRO A 71 -16.57 -19.68 -3.15
CA PRO A 71 -17.11 -19.22 -1.87
C PRO A 71 -16.87 -20.17 -0.70
N ASN A 72 -17.11 -21.48 -0.90
CA ASN A 72 -16.89 -22.49 0.14
C ASN A 72 -15.43 -22.56 0.59
N LYS A 73 -14.48 -22.33 -0.33
CA LYS A 73 -13.06 -22.34 -0.02
C LYS A 73 -12.65 -21.09 0.76
N LEU A 74 -13.23 -19.93 0.42
CA LEU A 74 -13.02 -18.69 1.17
C LEU A 74 -13.55 -18.82 2.60
N GLU A 75 -14.78 -19.32 2.75
CA GLU A 75 -15.40 -19.54 4.06
C GLU A 75 -14.60 -20.53 4.93
N PHE A 76 -14.11 -21.62 4.34
CA PHE A 76 -13.23 -22.56 5.06
C PHE A 76 -11.93 -21.92 5.55
N ASN A 77 -11.33 -21.01 4.78
CA ASN A 77 -10.07 -20.35 5.14
C ASN A 77 -10.27 -19.06 5.95
N LYS A 78 -11.51 -18.63 6.19
CA LYS A 78 -11.82 -17.41 6.92
C LYS A 78 -11.30 -17.51 8.36
N PRO A 79 -10.34 -16.66 8.78
CA PRO A 79 -9.68 -16.82 10.07
C PRO A 79 -10.51 -16.33 11.27
N TYR A 80 -11.42 -15.38 11.05
CA TYR A 80 -12.22 -14.77 12.10
C TYR A 80 -13.68 -14.63 11.68
N SER A 81 -14.59 -14.87 12.62
CA SER A 81 -16.03 -14.77 12.38
C SER A 81 -16.51 -13.34 12.06
N CYS A 82 -15.71 -12.32 12.39
CA CYS A 82 -16.03 -10.92 12.14
C CYS A 82 -15.71 -10.44 10.70
N ILE A 83 -15.13 -11.31 9.87
CA ILE A 83 -14.86 -11.01 8.46
C ILE A 83 -16.11 -11.36 7.63
N ASN A 84 -16.68 -10.35 6.98
CA ASN A 84 -17.74 -10.51 6.01
C ASN A 84 -17.11 -10.70 4.63
N ILE A 85 -17.30 -11.87 4.02
CA ILE A 85 -16.81 -12.13 2.66
C ILE A 85 -17.87 -11.65 1.67
N LEU A 86 -17.49 -10.74 0.78
CA LEU A 86 -18.31 -10.21 -0.29
C LEU A 86 -17.81 -10.79 -1.62
N HIS A 87 -18.56 -11.75 -2.18
CA HIS A 87 -18.16 -12.43 -3.42
C HIS A 87 -18.62 -11.64 -4.65
N GLY A 88 -17.67 -11.22 -5.48
CA GLY A 88 -17.96 -10.44 -6.68
C GLY A 88 -16.85 -9.47 -7.07
N GLN A 89 -17.09 -8.67 -8.11
CA GLN A 89 -16.16 -7.61 -8.53
C GLN A 89 -16.11 -6.49 -7.50
N SER A 90 -14.96 -5.84 -7.38
CA SER A 90 -14.72 -4.78 -6.38
C SER A 90 -15.73 -3.64 -6.47
N SER A 91 -15.98 -3.10 -7.66
CA SER A 91 -16.92 -1.99 -7.85
C SER A 91 -18.33 -2.34 -7.40
N ASP A 92 -18.79 -3.56 -7.69
CA ASP A 92 -20.13 -4.01 -7.30
C ASP A 92 -20.23 -4.15 -5.78
N GLN A 93 -19.24 -4.79 -5.15
CA GLN A 93 -19.28 -5.08 -3.71
C GLN A 93 -19.01 -3.85 -2.84
N LEU A 94 -18.18 -2.90 -3.29
CA LEU A 94 -17.92 -1.65 -2.58
C LEU A 94 -19.21 -0.83 -2.40
N SER A 95 -20.10 -0.84 -3.40
CA SER A 95 -21.39 -0.15 -3.34
C SER A 95 -22.36 -0.69 -2.28
N LEU A 96 -22.10 -1.90 -1.77
CA LEU A 96 -22.93 -2.56 -0.75
C LEU A 96 -22.41 -2.34 0.68
N VAL A 97 -21.21 -1.80 0.83
CA VAL A 97 -20.61 -1.50 2.13
C VAL A 97 -21.05 -0.11 2.59
N ASP A 98 -21.48 0.01 3.84
CA ASP A 98 -21.72 1.31 4.47
C ASP A 98 -20.39 2.02 4.71
N LEU A 99 -19.99 2.86 3.75
CA LEU A 99 -18.75 3.63 3.77
C LEU A 99 -18.87 4.95 4.52
N SER A 100 -20.04 5.28 5.09
CA SER A 100 -20.22 6.49 5.91
C SER A 100 -19.50 6.42 7.26
N LYS A 101 -18.96 5.25 7.63
CA LYS A 101 -18.13 5.02 8.81
C LYS A 101 -16.65 5.26 8.52
N PRO A 102 -15.85 5.71 9.51
CA PRO A 102 -14.40 5.76 9.39
C PRO A 102 -13.85 4.41 8.91
N SER A 103 -13.16 4.42 7.77
CA SER A 103 -12.77 3.20 7.06
C SER A 103 -11.29 3.19 6.76
N ILE A 104 -10.64 2.05 6.93
CA ILE A 104 -9.36 1.75 6.30
C ILE A 104 -9.68 0.89 5.08
N VAL A 105 -9.52 1.47 3.89
CA VAL A 105 -9.78 0.80 2.62
C VAL A 105 -8.46 0.54 1.93
N TRP A 106 -8.08 -0.73 1.79
CA TRP A 106 -6.89 -1.15 1.07
C TRP A 106 -7.23 -2.01 -0.15
N LEU A 107 -7.20 -1.38 -1.32
CA LEU A 107 -7.42 -2.00 -2.62
C LEU A 107 -6.07 -2.53 -3.17
N ASP A 108 -5.67 -3.70 -2.69
CA ASP A 108 -4.38 -4.35 -3.05
C ASP A 108 -4.47 -5.15 -4.35
N TYR A 109 -4.53 -4.47 -5.50
CA TYR A 109 -4.64 -5.12 -6.80
C TYR A 109 -3.36 -5.86 -7.20
N ASP A 110 -3.54 -7.02 -7.83
CA ASP A 110 -2.44 -7.83 -8.39
C ASP A 110 -2.14 -7.53 -9.87
N ASN A 111 -2.94 -6.68 -10.52
CA ASN A 111 -2.83 -6.30 -11.92
C ASN A 111 -2.23 -4.91 -12.12
N THR A 112 -1.92 -4.59 -13.38
CA THR A 112 -1.54 -3.24 -13.80
C THR A 112 -2.72 -2.28 -13.69
N LEU A 113 -2.44 -0.98 -13.66
CA LEU A 113 -3.45 0.09 -13.65
C LEU A 113 -4.57 -0.20 -14.66
N SER A 114 -5.81 0.06 -14.26
CA SER A 114 -6.99 -0.06 -15.11
C SER A 114 -8.07 0.95 -14.68
N MET A 115 -9.09 1.15 -15.52
CA MET A 115 -10.21 2.05 -15.22
C MET A 115 -10.98 1.65 -13.95
N THR A 116 -11.04 0.37 -13.61
CA THR A 116 -11.68 -0.14 -12.39
C THR A 116 -11.13 0.51 -11.14
N PHE A 117 -9.84 0.85 -11.11
CA PHE A 117 -9.24 1.45 -9.91
C PHE A 117 -9.83 2.83 -9.66
N PHE A 118 -10.02 3.62 -10.71
CA PHE A 118 -10.62 4.95 -10.61
C PHE A 118 -12.11 4.85 -10.24
N THR A 119 -12.85 3.87 -10.77
CA THR A 119 -14.22 3.59 -10.33
C THR A 119 -14.28 3.28 -8.84
N ASP A 120 -13.41 2.40 -8.35
CA ASP A 120 -13.40 1.97 -6.96
C ASP A 120 -12.96 3.10 -6.00
N ILE A 121 -11.98 3.92 -6.41
CA ILE A 121 -11.59 5.14 -5.69
C ILE A 121 -12.77 6.09 -5.56
N GLU A 122 -13.52 6.30 -6.64
CA GLU A 122 -14.66 7.22 -6.64
C GLU A 122 -15.78 6.73 -5.73
N LEU A 123 -16.13 5.44 -5.80
CA LEU A 123 -17.11 4.83 -4.90
C LEU A 123 -16.73 5.03 -3.43
N VAL A 124 -15.44 4.85 -3.11
CA VAL A 124 -14.95 5.02 -1.73
C VAL A 124 -14.92 6.49 -1.31
N LEU A 125 -14.24 7.33 -2.08
CA LEU A 125 -13.98 8.72 -1.70
C LEU A 125 -15.23 9.59 -1.70
N ARG A 126 -16.32 9.21 -2.37
CA ARG A 126 -17.60 9.92 -2.30
C ARG A 126 -18.27 9.82 -0.92
N GLU A 127 -18.07 8.71 -0.22
CA GLU A 127 -18.84 8.39 0.99
C GLU A 127 -18.03 8.52 2.28
N VAL A 128 -16.73 8.21 2.24
CA VAL A 128 -15.93 8.07 3.47
C VAL A 128 -15.81 9.38 4.28
N PRO A 129 -15.92 9.35 5.61
CA PRO A 129 -15.82 10.53 6.46
C PRO A 129 -14.37 10.89 6.79
N HIS A 130 -14.20 11.97 7.54
CA HIS A 130 -12.96 12.33 8.25
C HIS A 130 -12.33 11.12 8.96
N GLY A 131 -11.01 11.05 8.88
CA GLY A 131 -10.17 10.02 9.45
C GLY A 131 -10.03 8.77 8.58
N SER A 132 -10.80 8.64 7.50
CA SER A 132 -10.74 7.45 6.63
C SER A 132 -9.46 7.41 5.80
N ILE A 133 -8.87 6.22 5.69
CA ILE A 133 -7.60 5.97 5.03
C ILE A 133 -7.86 5.13 3.77
N ILE A 134 -7.38 5.59 2.62
CA ILE A 134 -7.55 4.93 1.32
C ILE A 134 -6.17 4.60 0.78
N ILE A 135 -5.95 3.33 0.46
CA ILE A 135 -4.68 2.79 0.00
C ILE A 135 -4.94 1.92 -1.24
N ILE A 136 -4.13 2.09 -2.27
CA ILE A 136 -4.23 1.36 -3.53
C ILE A 136 -2.85 0.80 -3.83
N SER A 137 -2.77 -0.50 -4.09
CA SER A 137 -1.54 -1.14 -4.55
C SER A 137 -1.76 -1.74 -5.93
N CYS A 138 -0.78 -1.67 -6.81
CA CYS A 138 -0.86 -2.26 -8.14
C CYS A 138 0.50 -2.56 -8.75
N ASN A 139 0.50 -3.36 -9.82
CA ASN A 139 1.68 -3.49 -10.67
C ASN A 139 1.91 -2.17 -11.43
N ARG A 140 3.08 -1.56 -11.23
CA ARG A 140 3.48 -0.27 -11.79
C ARG A 140 3.95 -0.31 -13.24
N GLU A 141 3.87 -1.47 -13.89
CA GLU A 141 4.18 -1.60 -15.31
C GLU A 141 3.06 -1.00 -16.17
N LEU A 142 3.41 -0.04 -17.03
CA LEU A 142 2.51 0.61 -17.98
C LEU A 142 2.94 0.22 -19.40
N LYS A 143 2.60 -0.99 -19.84
CA LYS A 143 3.11 -1.55 -21.10
C LYS A 143 2.10 -2.44 -21.81
N ASN A 144 2.20 -2.48 -23.13
CA ASN A 144 1.56 -3.50 -23.97
C ASN A 144 2.56 -4.62 -24.28
N GLY A 145 2.37 -5.79 -23.68
CA GLY A 145 3.34 -6.88 -23.75
C GLY A 145 4.67 -6.48 -23.09
N ASN A 146 5.71 -6.29 -23.90
CA ASN A 146 7.05 -5.91 -23.42
C ASN A 146 7.41 -4.45 -23.69
N THR A 147 6.55 -3.70 -24.38
CA THR A 147 6.83 -2.32 -24.79
C THR A 147 6.01 -1.34 -23.94
N PRO A 148 6.65 -0.39 -23.24
CA PRO A 148 5.92 0.69 -22.57
C PRO A 148 4.99 1.42 -23.54
N TYR A 149 3.83 1.86 -23.08
CA TYR A 149 2.94 2.68 -23.91
C TYR A 149 3.64 3.99 -24.31
N THR A 150 3.33 4.51 -25.49
CA THR A 150 3.65 5.91 -25.80
C THR A 150 2.74 6.84 -25.00
N ASN A 151 3.09 8.12 -24.93
CA ASN A 151 2.26 9.11 -24.25
C ASN A 151 0.88 9.25 -24.92
N GLU A 152 0.81 9.11 -26.25
CA GLU A 152 -0.43 9.15 -27.03
C GLU A 152 -1.31 7.94 -26.73
N GLU A 153 -0.77 6.72 -26.81
CA GLU A 153 -1.49 5.48 -26.48
C GLU A 153 -2.04 5.54 -25.04
N PHE A 154 -1.22 6.03 -24.11
CA PHE A 154 -1.64 6.15 -22.71
C PHE A 154 -2.78 7.17 -22.53
N LYS A 155 -2.73 8.29 -23.24
CA LYS A 155 -3.82 9.29 -23.28
C LYS A 155 -5.08 8.75 -23.94
N GLU A 156 -4.98 7.91 -24.97
CA GLU A 156 -6.14 7.26 -25.58
C GLU A 156 -6.85 6.31 -24.61
N ILE A 157 -6.08 5.59 -23.78
CA ILE A 157 -6.64 4.62 -22.82
C ILE A 157 -7.31 5.33 -21.64
N TYR A 158 -6.67 6.37 -21.08
CA TYR A 158 -7.08 6.95 -19.80
C TYR A 158 -7.69 8.36 -19.92
N GLY A 159 -7.65 8.98 -21.11
CA GLY A 159 -8.27 10.26 -21.39
C GLY A 159 -7.87 11.36 -20.41
N SER A 160 -8.87 12.00 -19.80
CA SER A 160 -8.70 13.11 -18.86
C SER A 160 -8.07 12.73 -17.53
N LEU A 161 -7.89 11.43 -17.24
CA LEU A 161 -7.17 10.99 -16.05
C LEU A 161 -5.65 11.23 -16.17
N VAL A 162 -5.15 11.33 -17.40
CA VAL A 162 -3.73 11.61 -17.66
C VAL A 162 -3.46 13.11 -17.45
N PRO A 163 -2.50 13.50 -16.59
CA PRO A 163 -2.11 14.90 -16.43
C PRO A 163 -1.74 15.56 -17.76
N TYR A 164 -2.14 16.82 -17.96
CA TYR A 164 -1.89 17.55 -19.21
C TYR A 164 -0.39 17.77 -19.47
N ASP A 165 0.37 17.97 -18.40
CA ASP A 165 1.82 18.19 -18.33
C ASP A 165 2.58 16.89 -17.99
N ILE A 166 2.08 15.74 -18.47
CA ILE A 166 2.77 14.47 -18.29
C ILE A 166 4.10 14.46 -19.05
N THR A 167 5.16 13.99 -18.40
CA THR A 167 6.52 13.94 -18.95
C THR A 167 6.61 13.03 -20.18
N GLU A 168 7.53 13.29 -21.10
CA GLU A 168 7.86 12.35 -22.17
C GLU A 168 8.25 10.97 -21.62
N ASN A 169 7.91 9.91 -22.35
CA ASN A 169 8.13 8.52 -21.92
C ASN A 169 7.52 8.24 -20.54
N CYS A 170 6.30 8.72 -20.30
CA CYS A 170 5.65 8.65 -18.98
C CYS A 170 5.43 7.21 -18.50
N CYS A 171 5.31 6.26 -19.42
CA CYS A 171 5.10 4.86 -19.13
C CYS A 171 6.40 4.05 -19.01
N ALA A 172 7.56 4.66 -19.30
CA ALA A 172 8.84 4.02 -19.08
C ALA A 172 9.02 3.70 -17.59
N ASP A 173 9.77 2.64 -17.32
CA ASP A 173 9.92 2.09 -15.97
C ASP A 173 10.42 3.10 -14.91
N VAL A 174 11.28 4.02 -15.32
CA VAL A 174 11.80 5.09 -14.47
C VAL A 174 10.72 6.11 -14.08
N ASN A 175 9.70 6.29 -14.91
CA ASN A 175 8.65 7.31 -14.77
C ASN A 175 7.30 6.72 -14.33
N SER A 176 7.05 5.44 -14.55
CA SER A 176 5.71 4.84 -14.40
C SER A 176 5.12 5.01 -13.01
N SER A 177 5.97 5.01 -11.98
CA SER A 177 5.53 5.21 -10.58
C SER A 177 5.02 6.63 -10.34
N GLU A 178 5.73 7.63 -10.85
CA GLU A 178 5.30 9.03 -10.75
C GLU A 178 4.04 9.25 -11.60
N THR A 179 3.98 8.67 -12.80
CA THR A 179 2.80 8.73 -13.67
C THR A 179 1.55 8.21 -12.95
N ILE A 180 1.61 7.00 -12.38
CA ILE A 180 0.45 6.41 -11.67
C ILE A 180 0.10 7.26 -10.44
N LYS A 181 1.09 7.67 -9.64
CA LYS A 181 0.88 8.53 -8.48
C LYS A 181 0.15 9.82 -8.86
N ARG A 182 0.61 10.54 -9.89
CA ARG A 182 -0.02 11.80 -10.33
C ARG A 182 -1.46 11.61 -10.79
N MET A 183 -1.76 10.52 -11.49
CA MET A 183 -3.12 10.19 -11.90
C MET A 183 -4.03 9.93 -10.69
N LEU A 184 -3.58 9.09 -9.75
CA LEU A 184 -4.34 8.75 -8.54
C LEU A 184 -4.54 9.98 -7.64
N GLU A 185 -3.47 10.75 -7.40
CA GLU A 185 -3.51 11.97 -6.59
C GLU A 185 -4.48 13.00 -7.15
N GLY A 186 -4.35 13.33 -8.44
CA GLY A 186 -5.22 14.27 -9.11
C GLY A 186 -6.69 13.83 -9.09
N TYR A 187 -6.93 12.52 -9.22
CA TYR A 187 -8.28 11.96 -9.15
C TYR A 187 -8.89 12.09 -7.74
N CYS A 188 -8.13 11.75 -6.70
CA CYS A 188 -8.55 11.90 -5.31
C CYS A 188 -8.88 13.36 -4.98
N HIS A 189 -8.01 14.30 -5.34
CA HIS A 189 -8.23 15.73 -5.10
C HIS A 189 -9.44 16.26 -5.86
N ARG A 190 -9.67 15.80 -7.10
CA ARG A 190 -10.86 16.16 -7.87
C ARG A 190 -12.14 15.73 -7.15
N ILE A 191 -12.22 14.49 -6.68
CA ILE A 191 -13.41 13.98 -5.96
C ILE A 191 -13.66 14.77 -4.68
N ILE A 192 -12.63 15.02 -3.86
CA ILE A 192 -12.80 15.81 -2.64
C ILE A 192 -13.24 17.25 -2.95
N LYS A 193 -12.72 17.86 -4.02
CA LYS A 193 -13.16 19.19 -4.46
C LYS A 193 -14.64 19.18 -4.86
N GLU A 194 -15.11 18.14 -5.53
CA GLU A 194 -16.52 17.97 -5.90
C GLU A 194 -17.41 17.84 -4.65
N ARG A 195 -16.99 17.04 -3.66
CA ARG A 195 -17.67 16.93 -2.36
C ARG A 195 -17.75 18.27 -1.63
N ASN A 196 -16.66 19.02 -1.59
CA ASN A 196 -16.66 20.33 -0.94
C ASN A 196 -17.56 21.35 -1.66
N SER A 197 -17.78 21.18 -2.97
CA SER A 197 -18.69 22.03 -3.74
C SER A 197 -20.16 21.79 -3.40
N ILE A 198 -20.50 20.67 -2.76
CA ILE A 198 -21.86 20.29 -2.34
C ILE A 198 -22.08 20.33 -0.83
N GLY A 199 -21.09 20.78 -0.05
CA GLY A 199 -21.26 21.11 1.37
C GLY A 199 -20.27 20.46 2.34
N ASP A 200 -19.44 19.52 1.88
CA ASP A 200 -18.37 18.98 2.72
C ASP A 200 -17.25 20.00 2.95
N ASN A 201 -16.44 19.76 3.98
CA ASN A 201 -15.24 20.55 4.25
C ASN A 201 -14.07 19.62 4.57
N LEU A 202 -13.64 18.91 3.53
CA LEU A 202 -12.66 17.83 3.61
C LEU A 202 -11.41 18.14 2.78
N SER A 203 -10.32 17.47 3.11
CA SER A 203 -9.10 17.42 2.32
C SER A 203 -8.62 15.98 2.18
N PHE A 204 -8.02 15.64 1.02
CA PHE A 204 -7.27 14.40 0.87
C PHE A 204 -5.78 14.71 1.07
N VAL A 205 -5.21 14.13 2.12
CA VAL A 205 -3.79 14.30 2.47
C VAL A 205 -3.03 13.04 2.03
N PRO A 206 -2.15 13.11 1.02
CA PRO A 206 -1.31 12.00 0.60
C PRO A 206 -0.37 11.55 1.72
N LEU A 207 -0.39 10.26 2.03
CA LEU A 207 0.46 9.65 3.06
C LEU A 207 1.43 8.64 2.47
N TYR A 208 1.00 7.82 1.52
CA TYR A 208 1.78 6.68 1.04
C TYR A 208 2.15 6.88 -0.42
N ASN A 209 3.43 6.69 -0.73
CA ASN A 209 3.98 6.64 -2.07
C ASN A 209 5.15 5.65 -2.03
N ILE A 210 4.83 4.36 -2.01
CA ILE A 210 5.78 3.28 -1.72
C ILE A 210 5.93 2.42 -2.98
N LYS A 211 7.16 2.09 -3.38
CA LYS A 211 7.41 1.14 -4.46
C LYS A 211 8.31 0.00 -4.00
N TYR A 212 8.16 -1.16 -4.64
CA TYR A 212 9.10 -2.26 -4.46
C TYR A 212 9.12 -3.17 -5.68
N ALA A 213 10.16 -3.98 -5.79
CA ALA A 213 10.24 -5.08 -6.72
C ALA A 213 10.83 -6.27 -5.97
N GLU A 214 10.22 -7.44 -6.14
CA GLU A 214 10.74 -8.68 -5.59
C GLU A 214 11.37 -9.53 -6.68
N TYR A 215 12.34 -10.36 -6.31
CA TYR A 215 12.94 -11.31 -7.24
C TYR A 215 11.85 -12.25 -7.80
N ARG A 216 11.66 -12.22 -9.12
CA ARG A 216 10.56 -12.92 -9.84
C ARG A 216 9.14 -12.47 -9.44
N GLY A 217 9.01 -11.38 -8.69
CA GLY A 217 7.73 -10.76 -8.34
C GLY A 217 7.34 -9.64 -9.29
N ALA A 218 6.11 -9.14 -9.13
CA ALA A 218 5.64 -7.94 -9.82
C ALA A 218 6.32 -6.68 -9.26
N ARG A 219 6.41 -5.65 -10.10
CA ARG A 219 6.93 -4.34 -9.72
C ARG A 219 5.77 -3.54 -9.14
N MET A 220 5.75 -3.30 -7.84
CA MET A 220 4.56 -2.77 -7.18
C MET A 220 4.71 -1.29 -6.84
N LEU A 221 3.61 -0.56 -6.92
CA LEU A 221 3.42 0.77 -6.37
C LEU A 221 2.23 0.72 -5.40
N THR A 222 2.37 1.36 -4.26
CA THR A 222 1.31 1.60 -3.28
C THR A 222 1.19 3.10 -3.05
N TYR A 223 0.01 3.62 -3.35
CA TYR A 223 -0.31 5.03 -3.20
C TYR A 223 -1.57 5.19 -2.36
N GLY A 224 -1.63 6.22 -1.51
CA GLY A 224 -2.78 6.41 -0.65
C GLY A 224 -2.65 7.60 0.28
N GLY A 225 -3.72 7.88 1.00
CA GLY A 225 -3.82 9.03 1.87
C GLY A 225 -4.97 8.92 2.86
N ILE A 226 -5.16 9.99 3.61
CA ILE A 226 -6.21 10.13 4.61
C ILE A 226 -7.14 11.28 4.23
N VAL A 227 -8.43 11.10 4.47
CA VAL A 227 -9.43 12.16 4.36
C VAL A 227 -9.53 12.87 5.71
N LEU A 228 -9.26 14.17 5.76
CA LEU A 228 -9.36 14.98 6.97
C LEU A 228 -10.42 16.07 6.82
N SER A 229 -11.04 16.48 7.92
CA SER A 229 -11.84 17.70 7.96
C SER A 229 -10.90 18.89 8.07
N SER A 230 -11.41 20.09 7.80
CA SER A 230 -10.63 21.34 7.96
C SER A 230 -10.14 21.60 9.39
N GLU A 231 -10.62 20.87 10.39
CA GLU A 231 -10.26 21.01 11.81
C GLU A 231 -9.04 20.16 12.21
N CYS A 232 -8.55 19.30 11.31
CA CYS A 232 -7.43 18.41 11.58
C CYS A 232 -6.42 18.51 10.43
N GLU A 233 -5.18 18.80 10.76
CA GLU A 233 -4.08 18.82 9.82
C GLU A 233 -3.28 17.52 9.90
N LYS A 234 -2.37 17.32 8.93
CA LYS A 234 -1.51 16.14 8.90
C LYS A 234 -0.63 16.04 10.16
N ASP A 235 -0.10 17.17 10.62
CA ASP A 235 0.86 17.25 11.71
C ASP A 235 0.24 16.79 13.05
N ASP A 236 -1.10 16.86 13.17
CA ASP A 236 -1.83 16.34 14.32
C ASP A 236 -1.74 14.81 14.44
N LEU A 237 -1.49 14.09 13.34
CA LEU A 237 -1.57 12.63 13.27
C LEU A 237 -0.36 11.90 13.90
N ASN A 238 0.69 12.63 14.32
CA ASN A 238 1.90 12.08 14.95
C ASN A 238 2.62 11.01 14.08
N ILE A 239 2.66 11.22 12.77
CA ILE A 239 3.24 10.30 11.79
C ILE A 239 4.59 10.78 11.21
N ASP A 240 5.10 11.93 11.62
CA ASP A 240 6.33 12.53 11.06
C ASP A 240 7.61 11.74 11.39
N GLY A 241 7.55 10.87 12.40
CA GLY A 241 8.64 9.93 12.70
C GLY A 241 8.82 8.79 11.69
N PHE A 242 8.04 8.77 10.60
CA PHE A 242 8.13 7.78 9.53
C PHE A 242 8.62 8.43 8.24
N ASP A 243 9.81 8.01 7.80
CA ASP A 243 10.51 8.49 6.60
C ASP A 243 9.81 8.14 5.28
N PHE A 244 8.85 7.21 5.31
CA PHE A 244 8.05 6.79 4.17
C PHE A 244 6.73 7.56 4.01
N ILE A 245 6.41 8.50 4.91
CA ILE A 245 5.16 9.27 4.88
C ILE A 245 5.31 10.56 4.05
N SER A 246 4.34 10.82 3.17
CA SER A 246 4.23 12.01 2.32
C SER A 246 5.49 12.28 1.48
N THR A 247 6.12 11.23 0.97
CA THR A 247 7.33 11.37 0.16
C THR A 247 7.00 11.88 -1.25
N ILE A 248 7.74 12.89 -1.71
CA ILE A 248 7.60 13.44 -3.08
C ILE A 248 7.92 12.35 -4.10
N GLN A 249 9.07 11.70 -3.92
CA GLN A 249 9.51 10.55 -4.70
C GLN A 249 9.06 9.24 -4.03
N PRO A 250 8.79 8.17 -4.80
CA PRO A 250 8.38 6.91 -4.22
C PRO A 250 9.43 6.35 -3.24
N TYR A 251 9.04 6.10 -2.00
CA TYR A 251 9.84 5.40 -1.01
C TYR A 251 10.06 3.95 -1.46
N GLU A 252 11.30 3.58 -1.71
CA GLU A 252 11.64 2.25 -2.19
C GLU A 252 11.90 1.26 -1.05
N ILE A 253 11.07 0.22 -0.94
CA ILE A 253 11.39 -0.94 -0.10
C ILE A 253 12.37 -1.81 -0.90
N ASN A 254 13.63 -1.78 -0.48
CA ASN A 254 14.73 -2.51 -1.10
C ASN A 254 15.50 -3.28 -0.01
N ILE A 255 15.19 -4.56 0.14
CA ILE A 255 15.75 -5.39 1.22
C ILE A 255 17.11 -5.95 0.77
N PRO A 256 18.20 -5.67 1.50
CA PRO A 256 19.52 -6.21 1.16
C PRO A 256 19.57 -7.72 1.40
N ASN A 257 20.37 -8.42 0.60
CA ASN A 257 20.55 -9.87 0.75
C ASN A 257 21.60 -10.16 1.82
N LEU A 258 21.17 -10.17 3.09
CA LEU A 258 22.03 -10.39 4.24
C LEU A 258 21.83 -11.79 4.82
N THR A 259 22.91 -12.39 5.31
CA THR A 259 22.80 -13.55 6.19
C THR A 259 22.20 -13.14 7.54
N TYR A 260 21.62 -14.10 8.26
CA TYR A 260 21.11 -13.86 9.61
C TYR A 260 22.18 -13.29 10.54
N ARG A 261 23.43 -13.77 10.41
CA ARG A 261 24.55 -13.31 11.24
C ARG A 261 24.93 -11.87 10.94
N GLU A 262 24.95 -11.48 9.66
CA GLU A 262 25.19 -10.09 9.23
C GLU A 262 24.11 -9.15 9.75
N ALA A 263 22.82 -9.49 9.52
CA ALA A 263 21.70 -8.68 10.01
C ALA A 263 21.69 -8.57 11.55
N SER A 264 21.93 -9.68 12.25
CA SER A 264 22.01 -9.70 13.71
C SER A 264 23.18 -8.85 14.23
N TYR A 265 24.34 -8.91 13.58
CA TYR A 265 25.48 -8.07 13.97
C TYR A 265 25.25 -6.60 13.66
N LEU A 266 24.64 -6.26 12.51
CA LEU A 266 24.23 -4.89 12.19
C LEU A 266 23.29 -4.33 13.26
N ASN A 267 22.33 -5.11 13.76
CA ASN A 267 21.46 -4.66 14.86
C ASN A 267 22.24 -4.32 16.14
N GLN A 268 23.38 -4.97 16.41
CA GLN A 268 24.21 -4.68 17.60
C GLN A 268 25.02 -3.41 17.45
N ILE A 269 25.33 -3.01 16.21
CA ILE A 269 26.23 -1.90 15.90
C ILE A 269 25.53 -0.74 15.20
N LEU A 270 24.20 -0.80 15.07
CA LEU A 270 23.41 0.16 14.32
C LEU A 270 23.71 1.57 14.84
N ASP A 271 24.03 2.48 13.92
CA ASP A 271 24.39 3.87 14.21
C ASP A 271 25.71 4.06 14.98
N ILE A 272 26.58 3.03 14.99
CA ILE A 272 27.99 3.14 15.41
C ILE A 272 28.87 3.18 14.15
N GLU A 273 29.08 4.38 13.61
CA GLU A 273 29.74 4.61 12.30
C GLU A 273 31.09 3.90 12.14
N GLU A 274 31.94 3.90 13.18
CA GLU A 274 33.24 3.24 13.14
C GLU A 274 33.10 1.72 12.93
N ARG A 275 32.13 1.09 13.58
CA ARG A 275 31.89 -0.36 13.47
C ARG A 275 31.17 -0.73 12.18
N GLU A 276 30.27 0.13 11.70
CA GLU A 276 29.65 -0.04 10.38
C GLU A 276 30.72 0.04 9.28
N LYS A 277 31.65 1.01 9.38
CA LYS A 277 32.78 1.16 8.47
C LYS A 277 33.72 -0.05 8.51
N GLU A 278 33.96 -0.62 9.69
CA GLU A 278 34.77 -1.83 9.84
C GLU A 278 34.22 -3.01 9.01
N LEU A 279 32.89 -3.19 8.95
CA LEU A 279 32.27 -4.22 8.11
C LEU A 279 32.51 -3.98 6.62
N ILE A 280 32.49 -2.71 6.21
CA ILE A 280 32.71 -2.29 4.83
C ILE A 280 34.17 -2.47 4.43
N ASP A 281 35.10 -2.03 5.28
CA ASP A 281 36.55 -2.17 5.06
C ASP A 281 36.96 -3.64 4.99
N LYS A 282 36.33 -4.49 5.80
CA LYS A 282 36.51 -5.96 5.77
C LYS A 282 35.77 -6.65 4.62
N ARG A 283 35.03 -5.92 3.80
CA ARG A 283 34.21 -6.43 2.68
C ARG A 283 33.21 -7.50 3.10
N ILE A 284 32.73 -7.43 4.34
CA ILE A 284 31.64 -8.29 4.81
C ILE A 284 30.33 -7.78 4.21
N LEU A 285 30.15 -6.45 4.18
CA LEU A 285 29.01 -5.77 3.59
C LEU A 285 29.48 -4.60 2.73
N THR A 286 28.63 -4.17 1.82
CA THR A 286 28.80 -2.91 1.08
C THR A 286 28.13 -1.74 1.83
N ALA A 287 28.58 -0.51 1.57
CA ALA A 287 27.94 0.69 2.11
C ALA A 287 26.45 0.76 1.74
N THR A 288 26.10 0.37 0.50
CA THR A 288 24.72 0.32 0.02
C THR A 288 23.87 -0.69 0.79
N GLU A 289 24.41 -1.85 1.16
CA GLU A 289 23.68 -2.84 1.95
C GLU A 289 23.40 -2.36 3.37
N VAL A 290 24.37 -1.70 4.01
CA VAL A 290 24.19 -1.08 5.33
C VAL A 290 23.11 0.00 5.27
N GLU A 291 23.19 0.91 4.29
CA GLU A 291 22.20 1.98 4.11
C GLU A 291 20.78 1.43 3.91
N LYS A 292 20.64 0.45 3.01
CA LYS A 292 19.35 -0.23 2.75
C LYS A 292 18.82 -0.90 4.01
N TYR A 293 19.67 -1.56 4.79
CA TYR A 293 19.26 -2.22 6.02
C TYR A 293 18.75 -1.21 7.05
N LYS A 294 19.49 -0.12 7.30
CA LYS A 294 19.13 0.94 8.25
C LYS A 294 17.77 1.57 7.96
N ARG A 295 17.39 1.66 6.68
CA ARG A 295 16.10 2.20 6.24
C ARG A 295 14.91 1.27 6.52
N ILE A 296 15.11 -0.05 6.57
CA ILE A 296 13.99 -1.01 6.57
C ILE A 296 13.98 -1.98 7.75
N TYR A 297 15.05 -2.09 8.54
CA TYR A 297 15.20 -3.12 9.59
C TYR A 297 14.01 -3.19 10.55
N ARG A 298 13.39 -2.05 10.88
CA ARG A 298 12.21 -1.93 11.77
C ARG A 298 10.98 -2.70 11.25
N PHE A 299 10.92 -2.92 9.94
CA PHE A 299 9.78 -3.50 9.25
C PHE A 299 10.09 -4.89 8.69
N LEU A 300 11.32 -5.39 8.87
CA LEU A 300 11.70 -6.70 8.37
C LEU A 300 11.05 -7.84 9.17
N PRO A 301 10.70 -8.94 8.48
CA PRO A 301 10.20 -10.13 9.14
C PRO A 301 11.29 -10.77 9.99
N HIS A 302 10.92 -11.22 11.19
CA HIS A 302 11.70 -12.16 11.97
C HIS A 302 11.12 -13.54 11.69
N PHE A 303 11.56 -14.18 10.60
CA PHE A 303 11.12 -15.53 10.28
C PHE A 303 11.74 -16.51 11.28
N TYR A 304 10.94 -16.99 12.22
CA TYR A 304 11.27 -18.14 13.04
C TYR A 304 10.67 -19.38 12.37
N ASP A 305 11.38 -20.53 12.41
CA ASP A 305 10.82 -21.83 11.98
C ASP A 305 9.70 -22.22 12.95
N VAL A 306 8.51 -21.67 12.73
CA VAL A 306 7.31 -22.03 13.46
C VAL A 306 6.57 -23.04 12.61
N ARG A 307 6.83 -24.32 12.88
CA ARG A 307 6.01 -25.42 12.36
C ARG A 307 4.74 -25.49 13.20
N LEU A 308 3.60 -25.20 12.57
CA LEU A 308 2.28 -25.51 13.10
C LEU A 308 1.82 -26.84 12.53
#